data_AF-A0A1V8U3P2-F1
#
_entry.id   AF-A0A1V8U3P2-F1
#
_cell.length_a   1.000
_cell.length_b   1.000
_cell.length_c   1.000
_cell.angle_alpha   90.00
_cell.angle_beta   90.00
_cell.angle_gamma   90.00
#
_symmetry.space_group_name_H-M   'P 1'
#
loop_
_entity.id
_entity.type
_entity.pdbx_description
1 polymer ?
#
loop_
_entity_poly.entity_id
_entity_poly.type
_entity_poly.pdbx_seq_one_letter_code
_entity_poly.pdbx_strand_id
1 'polypeptide(L)'
;DAQVTESERYVEYDERGKIKGAPALAEKSMYPEDVFINNHTSVWGSWWRDFKWGYACCHSVIKNSFCTGAEGITAAEEAERFSKGIDLPTADESAIVPREIAWKEEESEERHVPNGVDAPEKSSMDESRRRLEELKGGVSEAEMEKYRREKIAKNDPMANMLGKDELLS
;
A
#
# COMPACT_ATOMS: atom_id res chain seq x y z
N ASP A 1 28.21 -42.34 -23.31
CA ASP A 1 29.05 -43.17 -22.43
C ASP A 1 28.57 -43.08 -20.99
N ALA A 2 28.15 -44.19 -20.39
CA ALA A 2 27.74 -44.24 -18.98
C ALA A 2 28.97 -44.55 -18.12
N GLN A 3 29.40 -43.57 -17.33
CA GLN A 3 30.55 -43.72 -16.43
C GLN A 3 30.10 -44.45 -15.15
N VAL A 4 30.55 -45.69 -14.98
CA VAL A 4 30.31 -46.47 -13.75
C VAL A 4 31.27 -45.94 -12.69
N THR A 5 30.74 -45.23 -11.69
CA THR A 5 31.50 -44.81 -10.51
C THR A 5 31.53 -45.96 -9.51
N GLU A 6 32.72 -46.40 -9.12
CA GLU A 6 32.93 -47.42 -8.09
C GLU A 6 32.27 -46.98 -6.77
N SER A 7 31.46 -47.85 -6.17
CA SER A 7 30.67 -47.56 -4.97
C SER A 7 31.38 -47.89 -3.65
N GLU A 8 32.58 -48.45 -3.70
CA GLU A 8 33.28 -48.94 -2.52
C GLU A 8 34.31 -47.91 -2.03
N ARG A 9 33.97 -47.19 -0.95
CA ARG A 9 34.89 -46.25 -0.28
C ARG A 9 35.28 -46.80 1.07
N TYR A 10 36.58 -46.96 1.32
CA TYR A 10 37.09 -47.31 2.65
C TYR A 10 36.80 -46.16 3.64
N VAL A 11 36.23 -46.51 4.80
CA VAL A 11 35.90 -45.58 5.89
C VAL A 11 36.43 -46.15 7.21
N GLU A 12 37.27 -45.38 7.89
CA GLU A 12 37.75 -45.75 9.22
C GLU A 12 36.78 -45.28 10.31
N TYR A 13 36.47 -46.17 11.24
CA TYR A 13 35.67 -45.87 12.43
C TYR A 13 36.58 -45.76 13.66
N ASP A 14 36.26 -44.82 14.54
CA ASP A 14 36.84 -44.67 15.86
C ASP A 14 36.24 -45.70 16.84
N GLU A 15 36.84 -45.89 18.02
CA GLU A 15 36.39 -46.87 19.04
C GLU A 15 34.93 -46.62 19.48
N ARG A 16 34.45 -45.38 19.31
CA ARG A 16 33.08 -44.94 19.60
C ARG A 16 32.11 -45.09 18.42
N GLY A 17 32.54 -45.72 17.32
CA GLY A 17 31.75 -45.92 16.11
C GLY A 17 31.54 -44.66 15.26
N LYS A 18 32.29 -43.57 15.50
CA LYS A 18 32.25 -42.36 14.66
C LYS A 18 33.24 -42.48 13.50
N ILE A 19 32.89 -41.96 12.34
CA ILE A 19 33.78 -41.92 11.18
C ILE A 19 34.93 -40.94 11.45
N LYS A 20 36.18 -41.40 11.31
CA LYS A 20 37.36 -40.56 11.49
C LYS A 20 37.43 -39.51 10.37
N GLY A 21 37.52 -38.23 10.74
CA GLY A 21 37.60 -37.11 9.80
C GLY A 21 36.26 -36.60 9.25
N ALA A 22 35.14 -37.23 9.60
CA ALA A 22 33.83 -36.67 9.29
C ALA A 22 33.52 -35.48 10.23
N PRO A 23 33.01 -34.34 9.71
CA PRO A 23 32.57 -33.25 10.55
C PRO A 23 31.45 -33.74 11.47
N ALA A 24 31.45 -33.30 12.73
CA ALA A 24 30.37 -33.60 13.64
C ALA A 24 29.06 -33.02 13.09
N LEU A 25 28.10 -33.88 12.75
CA LEU A 25 26.75 -33.46 12.41
C LEU A 25 26.13 -32.81 13.65
N ALA A 26 25.60 -31.59 13.49
CA ALA A 26 24.82 -30.95 14.55
C ALA A 26 23.61 -31.83 14.88
N GLU A 27 23.33 -32.00 16.17
CA GLU A 27 22.16 -32.74 16.63
C GLU A 27 20.91 -31.96 16.25
N LYS A 28 20.05 -32.59 15.45
CA LYS A 28 18.77 -32.03 15.04
C LYS A 28 17.78 -32.10 16.18
N SER A 29 16.96 -31.07 16.34
CA SER A 29 15.90 -31.09 17.36
C SER A 29 14.79 -32.09 16.98
N MET A 30 13.92 -32.45 17.94
CA MET A 30 12.79 -33.36 17.70
C MET A 30 11.78 -32.82 16.67
N TYR A 31 11.78 -31.51 16.41
CA TYR A 31 10.86 -30.86 15.49
C TYR A 31 11.46 -30.78 14.09
N PRO A 32 10.64 -30.89 13.04
CA PRO A 32 11.11 -30.77 11.67
C PRO A 32 11.63 -29.35 11.42
N GLU A 33 12.95 -29.23 11.43
CA GLU A 33 13.69 -28.04 11.01
C GLU A 33 13.83 -28.00 9.48
N ASP A 34 14.09 -26.81 8.93
CA ASP A 34 14.36 -26.60 7.49
C ASP A 34 13.25 -27.09 6.54
N VAL A 35 11.98 -26.99 6.96
CA VAL A 35 10.84 -27.28 6.07
C VAL A 35 10.65 -26.14 5.08
N PHE A 36 11.19 -26.32 3.89
CA PHE A 36 11.03 -25.39 2.78
C PHE A 36 9.75 -25.66 2.01
N ILE A 37 8.95 -24.61 1.85
CA ILE A 37 7.69 -24.65 1.10
C ILE A 37 7.97 -24.16 -0.33
N ASN A 38 7.35 -24.74 -1.35
CA ASN A 38 7.31 -24.19 -2.72
C ASN A 38 8.64 -23.61 -3.28
N ASN A 39 9.72 -24.38 -3.15
CA ASN A 39 11.08 -24.05 -3.65
C ASN A 39 11.73 -22.81 -2.99
N HIS A 40 11.30 -22.43 -1.78
CA HIS A 40 12.03 -21.47 -0.96
C HIS A 40 13.31 -22.10 -0.41
N THR A 41 14.37 -21.32 -0.15
CA THR A 41 15.60 -21.80 0.54
C THR A 41 15.64 -21.38 2.00
N SER A 42 14.58 -20.72 2.48
CA SER A 42 14.44 -20.18 3.82
C SER A 42 13.04 -20.47 4.36
N VAL A 43 12.91 -20.73 5.66
CA VAL A 43 11.61 -20.98 6.31
C VAL A 43 10.78 -19.69 6.38
N TRP A 44 9.45 -19.81 6.38
CA TRP A 44 8.56 -18.66 6.61
C TRP A 44 8.84 -17.99 7.97
N GLY A 45 8.97 -16.67 8.00
CA GLY A 45 9.33 -15.92 9.20
C GLY A 45 10.84 -15.75 9.40
N SER A 46 11.66 -16.22 8.46
CA SER A 46 13.09 -15.91 8.41
C SER A 46 13.40 -14.46 8.07
N TRP A 47 12.41 -13.67 7.66
CA TRP A 47 12.56 -12.27 7.30
C TRP A 47 11.41 -11.41 7.82
N TRP A 48 11.72 -10.15 8.20
CA TRP A 48 10.78 -9.18 8.75
C TRP A 48 11.08 -7.77 8.23
N ARG A 49 10.06 -7.09 7.70
CA ARG A 49 10.12 -5.67 7.33
C ARG A 49 8.73 -5.05 7.35
N ASP A 50 8.63 -3.76 7.67
CA ASP A 50 7.37 -3.00 7.58
C ASP A 50 6.17 -3.68 8.26
N PHE A 51 6.40 -4.23 9.46
CA PHE A 51 5.41 -5.00 10.24
C PHE A 51 4.88 -6.27 9.54
N LYS A 52 5.63 -6.82 8.59
CA LYS A 52 5.27 -8.04 7.85
C LYS A 52 6.39 -9.06 7.92
N TRP A 53 6.00 -10.32 8.16
CA TRP A 53 6.88 -11.47 8.09
C TRP A 53 6.91 -12.02 6.65
N GLY A 54 8.05 -12.55 6.24
CA GLY A 54 8.23 -13.16 4.93
C GLY A 54 9.34 -14.19 4.90
N TYR A 55 9.74 -14.55 3.68
CA TYR A 55 10.87 -15.46 3.41
C TYR A 55 12.17 -14.66 3.17
N ALA A 56 13.28 -15.05 3.79
CA ALA A 56 14.58 -14.40 3.57
C ALA A 56 15.15 -14.57 2.16
N CYS A 57 14.79 -15.64 1.45
CA CYS A 57 15.32 -15.91 0.11
C CYS A 57 14.83 -14.96 -0.99
N CYS A 58 13.60 -14.44 -0.88
CA CYS A 58 12.97 -13.61 -1.91
C CYS A 58 12.18 -12.41 -1.38
N HIS A 59 12.13 -12.22 -0.05
CA HIS A 59 11.36 -11.18 0.65
C HIS A 59 9.83 -11.21 0.37
N SER A 60 9.30 -12.32 -0.13
CA SER A 60 7.85 -12.49 -0.29
C SER A 60 7.15 -12.53 1.07
N VAL A 61 6.13 -11.67 1.22
CA VAL A 61 5.24 -11.56 2.38
C VAL A 61 3.96 -12.39 2.24
N ILE A 62 3.87 -13.27 1.23
CA ILE A 62 2.73 -14.17 1.03
C ILE A 62 3.15 -15.59 1.35
N LYS A 63 2.55 -16.17 2.39
CA LYS A 63 2.81 -17.56 2.80
C LYS A 63 2.35 -18.52 1.71
N ASN A 64 3.14 -19.56 1.43
CA ASN A 64 2.91 -20.54 0.38
C ASN A 64 2.95 -19.98 -1.06
N SER A 65 3.48 -18.78 -1.28
CA SER A 65 3.85 -18.34 -2.63
C SER A 65 5.02 -19.17 -3.17
N PHE A 66 5.15 -19.27 -4.50
CA PHE A 66 6.35 -19.84 -5.10
C PHE A 66 7.53 -18.89 -4.96
N CYS A 67 8.73 -19.44 -4.77
CA CYS A 67 9.95 -18.64 -4.67
C CYS A 67 10.26 -17.93 -5.98
N THR A 68 10.45 -16.61 -5.91
CA THR A 68 10.87 -15.75 -7.03
C THR A 68 12.38 -15.52 -7.05
N GLY A 69 13.12 -16.08 -6.10
CA GLY A 69 14.58 -15.94 -5.99
C GLY A 69 15.03 -14.50 -5.73
N ALA A 70 16.27 -14.20 -6.13
CA ALA A 70 16.89 -12.88 -5.95
C ALA A 70 16.19 -11.77 -6.77
N GLU A 71 15.60 -12.13 -7.91
CA GLU A 71 14.83 -11.21 -8.75
C GLU A 71 13.59 -10.66 -8.02
N GLY A 72 13.02 -11.44 -7.09
CA GLY A 72 11.93 -10.98 -6.24
C GLY A 72 12.32 -9.84 -5.31
N ILE A 73 13.58 -9.82 -4.85
CA ILE A 73 14.10 -8.78 -3.97
C ILE A 73 14.28 -7.49 -4.75
N THR A 74 14.94 -7.55 -5.92
CA THR A 74 15.15 -6.37 -6.77
C THR A 74 13.83 -5.78 -7.23
N ALA A 75 12.89 -6.62 -7.66
CA ALA A 75 11.55 -6.15 -8.07
C ALA A 75 10.77 -5.51 -6.92
N ALA A 76 10.88 -6.04 -5.69
CA ALA A 76 10.24 -5.43 -4.53
C ALA A 76 10.86 -4.08 -4.16
N GLU A 77 12.17 -3.95 -4.26
CA GLU A 77 12.88 -2.69 -4.04
C GLU A 77 12.55 -1.65 -5.11
N GLU A 78 12.50 -2.03 -6.39
CA GLU A 78 12.09 -1.16 -7.49
C GLU A 78 10.63 -0.72 -7.34
N ALA A 79 9.72 -1.62 -6.99
CA ALA A 79 8.33 -1.28 -6.73
C ALA A 79 8.22 -0.29 -5.54
N GLU A 80 9.04 -0.46 -4.51
CA GLU A 80 9.10 0.48 -3.40
C GLU A 80 9.64 1.85 -3.83
N ARG A 81 10.74 1.90 -4.59
CA ARG A 81 11.30 3.15 -5.11
C ARG A 81 10.32 3.89 -6.01
N PHE A 82 9.61 3.16 -6.86
CA PHE A 82 8.53 3.68 -7.69
C PHE A 82 7.39 4.24 -6.81
N SER A 83 6.96 3.51 -5.78
CA SER A 83 5.92 3.96 -4.86
C SER A 83 6.30 5.23 -4.08
N LYS A 84 7.59 5.40 -3.77
CA LYS A 84 8.16 6.60 -3.12
C LYS A 84 8.42 7.74 -4.10
N GLY A 85 8.19 7.52 -5.40
CA GLY A 85 8.39 8.51 -6.44
C GLY A 85 9.85 8.87 -6.71
N ILE A 86 10.80 8.02 -6.32
CA ILE A 86 12.23 8.25 -6.53
C ILE A 86 12.60 8.02 -8.00
N ASP A 87 12.01 6.99 -8.62
CA ASP A 87 12.25 6.62 -10.02
C ASP A 87 11.25 7.26 -11.00
N LEU A 88 10.36 8.13 -10.50
CA LEU A 88 9.64 9.03 -11.41
C LEU A 88 10.71 9.86 -12.11
N PRO A 89 10.68 10.00 -13.46
CA PRO A 89 11.54 10.95 -14.12
C PRO A 89 11.25 12.28 -13.43
N THR A 90 12.22 12.76 -12.64
CA THR A 90 12.19 14.13 -12.17
C THR A 90 12.09 14.89 -13.46
N ALA A 91 10.95 15.52 -13.69
CA ALA A 91 10.76 16.36 -14.84
C ALA A 91 12.03 17.21 -14.88
N ASP A 92 12.87 17.03 -15.91
CA ASP A 92 14.00 17.90 -16.14
C ASP A 92 13.50 19.30 -15.84
N GLU A 93 14.26 20.17 -15.18
CA GLU A 93 13.80 21.52 -14.84
C GLU A 93 13.28 22.30 -16.09
N SER A 94 13.52 21.78 -17.30
CA SER A 94 12.90 22.18 -18.57
C SER A 94 11.40 21.86 -18.76
N ALA A 95 10.75 21.05 -17.93
CA ALA A 95 9.33 20.69 -18.03
C ALA A 95 8.47 21.16 -16.85
N ILE A 96 9.05 21.97 -15.96
CA ILE A 96 8.26 22.82 -15.05
C ILE A 96 7.76 23.97 -15.92
N VAL A 97 6.53 23.86 -16.45
CA VAL A 97 5.88 24.99 -17.10
C VAL A 97 5.83 26.13 -16.08
N PRO A 98 6.50 27.28 -16.33
CA PRO A 98 6.45 28.40 -15.41
C PRO A 98 5.00 28.75 -15.09
N ARG A 99 4.72 29.03 -13.81
CA ARG A 99 3.36 29.33 -13.30
C ARG A 99 2.63 30.40 -14.13
N GLU A 100 3.40 31.34 -14.68
CA GLU A 100 2.92 32.41 -15.56
C GLU A 100 2.40 31.90 -16.91
N ILE A 101 2.97 30.84 -17.47
CA ILE A 101 2.52 30.23 -18.73
C ILE A 101 1.25 29.42 -18.49
N ALA A 102 1.19 28.65 -17.40
CA ALA A 102 -0.01 27.92 -17.00
C ALA A 102 -1.21 28.86 -16.76
N TRP A 103 -1.00 29.99 -16.07
CA TRP A 103 -2.04 31.00 -15.86
C TRP A 103 -2.48 31.70 -17.13
N LYS A 104 -1.57 31.91 -18.08
CA LYS A 104 -1.89 32.56 -19.36
C LYS A 104 -2.67 31.64 -20.30
N GLU A 105 -2.47 30.32 -20.19
CA GLU A 105 -3.24 29.30 -20.87
C GLU A 105 -4.66 29.22 -20.30
N GLU A 106 -4.82 29.16 -18.97
CA GLU A 106 -6.13 29.28 -18.29
C GLU A 106 -6.87 30.58 -18.65
N GLU A 107 -6.17 31.74 -18.62
CA GLU A 107 -6.76 33.03 -19.01
C GLU A 107 -7.18 33.04 -20.49
N SER A 108 -6.45 32.31 -21.36
CA SER A 108 -6.79 32.19 -22.78
C SER A 108 -8.01 31.32 -23.04
N GLU A 109 -8.25 30.31 -22.20
CA GLU A 109 -9.45 29.46 -22.23
C GLU A 109 -10.67 30.17 -21.61
N GLU A 110 -10.45 31.08 -20.66
CA GLU A 110 -11.48 31.94 -20.07
C GLU A 110 -11.88 33.13 -20.95
N ARG A 111 -11.08 33.48 -21.98
CA ARG A 111 -11.49 34.48 -22.98
C ARG A 111 -12.70 33.97 -23.77
N HIS A 112 -13.87 34.40 -23.33
CA HIS A 112 -15.14 34.19 -23.99
C HIS A 112 -15.05 34.64 -25.46
N VAL A 113 -15.12 33.68 -26.38
CA VAL A 113 -15.25 33.96 -27.82
C VAL A 113 -16.74 34.27 -28.06
N PRO A 114 -17.13 35.53 -28.33
CA PRO A 114 -18.52 35.81 -28.64
C PRO A 114 -18.86 35.07 -29.94
N ASN A 115 -19.80 34.12 -29.86
CA ASN A 115 -20.28 33.22 -30.94
C ASN A 115 -19.55 31.87 -31.13
N GLY A 116 -18.88 31.33 -30.10
CA GLY A 116 -18.47 29.92 -30.10
C GLY A 116 -19.69 28.98 -30.00
N VAL A 117 -19.71 27.89 -30.77
CA VAL A 117 -20.79 26.88 -30.65
C VAL A 117 -20.78 26.28 -29.24
N ASP A 118 -21.93 26.33 -28.56
CA ASP A 118 -22.09 25.76 -27.23
C ASP A 118 -21.97 24.23 -27.30
N ALA A 119 -20.76 23.73 -27.05
CA ALA A 119 -20.53 22.31 -26.90
C ALA A 119 -21.12 21.86 -25.55
N PRO A 120 -21.89 20.76 -25.50
CA PRO A 120 -22.57 20.28 -24.28
C PRO A 120 -21.61 19.85 -23.16
N GLU A 121 -20.32 19.70 -23.46
CA GLU A 121 -19.29 19.42 -22.45
C GLU A 121 -18.98 20.65 -21.57
N LYS A 122 -19.16 21.88 -22.08
CA LYS A 122 -18.88 23.09 -21.30
C LYS A 122 -19.87 23.30 -20.16
N SER A 123 -21.16 22.99 -20.36
CA SER A 123 -22.16 23.06 -19.29
C SER A 123 -21.89 22.04 -18.18
N SER A 124 -21.40 20.84 -18.53
CA SER A 124 -21.06 19.80 -17.56
C SER A 124 -19.81 20.17 -16.75
N MET A 125 -18.81 20.78 -17.39
CA MET A 125 -17.60 21.26 -16.71
C MET A 125 -17.90 22.44 -15.77
N ASP A 126 -18.80 23.36 -16.13
CA ASP A 126 -19.20 24.48 -15.28
C ASP A 126 -19.96 24.01 -14.02
N GLU A 127 -20.88 23.06 -14.18
CA GLU A 127 -21.57 22.43 -13.03
C GLU A 127 -20.59 21.65 -12.14
N SER A 128 -19.64 20.92 -12.73
CA SER A 128 -18.63 20.18 -11.97
C SER A 128 -17.66 21.12 -11.24
N ARG A 129 -17.30 22.27 -11.83
CA ARG A 129 -16.48 23.30 -11.18
C ARG A 129 -17.23 23.95 -10.01
N ARG A 130 -18.50 24.33 -10.19
CA ARG A 130 -19.34 24.85 -9.09
C ARG A 130 -19.48 23.84 -7.96
N ARG A 131 -19.72 22.57 -8.29
CA ARG A 131 -19.83 21.49 -7.30
C ARG A 131 -18.51 21.28 -6.55
N LEU A 132 -17.36 21.34 -7.24
CA LEU A 132 -16.05 21.24 -6.62
C LEU A 132 -15.77 22.44 -5.69
N GLU A 133 -16.24 23.63 -6.06
CA GLU A 133 -16.09 24.86 -5.26
C GLU A 133 -16.96 24.83 -4.00
N GLU A 134 -18.17 24.27 -4.08
CA GLU A 134 -19.03 23.97 -2.91
C GLU A 134 -18.40 22.91 -1.99
N LEU A 135 -17.71 21.90 -2.55
CA LEU A 135 -16.98 20.89 -1.78
C LEU A 135 -15.67 21.42 -1.15
N LYS A 136 -15.09 22.46 -1.73
CA LYS A 136 -13.84 23.10 -1.27
C LYS A 136 -14.11 24.24 -0.27
N GLY A 137 -15.32 24.77 -0.26
CA GLY A 137 -15.83 25.65 0.80
C GLY A 137 -15.96 24.85 2.10
N GLY A 138 -15.01 25.04 3.03
CA GLY A 138 -15.07 24.41 4.34
C GLY A 138 -16.36 24.77 5.10
N VAL A 139 -16.72 23.94 6.08
CA VAL A 139 -17.92 24.13 6.91
C VAL A 139 -17.91 25.53 7.52
N SER A 140 -18.89 26.35 7.16
CA SER A 140 -18.99 27.73 7.62
C SER A 140 -19.32 27.76 9.12
N GLU A 141 -18.92 28.83 9.82
CA GLU A 141 -19.22 29.02 11.25
C GLU A 141 -20.72 28.94 11.54
N ALA A 142 -21.54 29.42 10.59
CA ALA A 142 -22.99 29.36 10.65
C ALA A 142 -23.55 27.92 10.59
N GLU A 143 -22.92 27.03 9.82
CA GLU A 143 -23.31 25.61 9.76
C GLU A 143 -22.88 24.85 11.01
N MET A 144 -21.70 25.16 11.56
CA MET A 144 -21.23 24.64 12.85
C MET A 144 -22.14 25.09 14.02
N GLU A 145 -22.66 26.31 13.99
CA GLU A 145 -23.61 26.80 15.01
C GLU A 145 -25.00 26.17 14.87
N LYS A 146 -25.50 25.98 13.64
CA LYS A 146 -26.74 25.21 13.39
C LYS A 146 -26.61 23.77 13.89
N TYR A 147 -25.48 23.11 13.60
CA TYR A 147 -25.22 21.75 14.07
C TYR A 147 -25.15 21.67 15.61
N ARG A 148 -24.49 22.63 16.27
CA ARG A 148 -24.48 22.73 17.74
C ARG A 148 -25.88 22.95 18.31
N ARG A 149 -26.65 23.88 17.73
CA ARG A 149 -28.02 24.18 18.16
C ARG A 149 -28.94 22.96 18.01
N GLU A 150 -28.85 22.25 16.89
CA GLU A 150 -29.67 21.06 16.64
C GLU A 150 -29.30 19.88 17.56
N LYS A 151 -28.01 19.71 17.85
CA LYS A 151 -27.55 18.66 18.78
C LYS A 151 -27.95 18.95 20.23
N ILE A 152 -27.91 20.22 20.65
CA ILE A 152 -28.36 20.65 21.99
C ILE A 152 -29.88 20.48 22.11
N ALA A 153 -30.65 20.88 21.09
CA ALA A 153 -32.10 20.73 21.09
C ALA A 153 -32.56 19.26 21.18
N LYS A 154 -31.83 18.33 20.56
CA LYS A 154 -32.13 16.88 20.64
C LYS A 154 -31.78 16.26 22.00
N ASN A 155 -30.84 16.83 22.75
CA ASN A 155 -30.45 16.39 24.08
C ASN A 155 -31.21 17.13 25.20
N ASP A 156 -32.13 18.03 24.86
CA ASP A 156 -32.94 18.75 25.84
C ASP A 156 -34.16 17.89 26.25
N PRO A 157 -34.29 17.50 27.53
CA PRO A 157 -35.43 16.72 28.02
C PRO A 157 -36.79 17.45 27.86
N MET A 158 -36.81 18.78 27.71
CA MET A 158 -38.05 19.54 27.42
C MET A 158 -38.49 19.48 25.95
N ALA A 159 -37.61 19.13 25.02
CA ALA A 159 -37.96 19.07 23.59
C ALA A 159 -39.06 18.03 23.28
N ASN A 160 -39.14 16.96 24.08
CA ASN A 160 -40.17 15.91 23.96
C ASN A 160 -41.49 16.23 24.70
N MET A 161 -41.51 17.31 25.48
CA MET A 161 -42.63 17.73 26.33
C MET A 161 -43.38 18.94 25.76
N LEU A 162 -42.79 19.68 24.82
CA LEU A 162 -43.44 20.80 24.15
C LEU A 162 -44.67 20.32 23.35
N GLY A 163 -45.87 20.71 23.78
CA GLY A 163 -47.13 20.45 23.09
C GLY A 163 -47.98 19.30 23.64
N LYS A 164 -47.61 18.71 24.79
CA LYS A 164 -48.39 17.64 25.47
C LYS A 164 -49.13 18.10 26.74
N ASP A 165 -49.14 19.38 27.04
CA ASP A 165 -49.86 19.89 28.21
C ASP A 165 -51.36 19.98 27.90
N GLU A 166 -52.06 18.86 28.09
CA GLU A 166 -53.51 18.88 28.27
C GLU A 166 -53.81 19.54 29.62
N LEU A 167 -54.36 20.76 29.58
CA LEU A 167 -54.91 21.44 30.75
C LEU A 167 -56.00 20.55 31.36
N LEU A 168 -55.71 19.95 32.51
CA LEU A 168 -56.70 19.26 33.35
C LEU A 168 -57.81 20.25 33.73
N SER A 169 -59.00 20.06 33.16
CA SER A 169 -60.27 20.63 33.65
C SER A 169 -60.85 19.80 34.78
#